data_AF-A0A4Q4C0I0-F1
#
_entry.id   AF-A0A4Q4C0I0-F1
#
_cell.length_a   1.000
_cell.length_b   1.000
_cell.length_c   1.000
_cell.angle_alpha   90.00
_cell.angle_beta   90.00
_cell.angle_gamma   90.00
#
_symmetry.space_group_name_H-M   'P 1'
#
loop_
_entity.id
_entity.type
_entity.pdbx_description
1 polymer ?
#
loop_
_entity_poly.entity_id
_entity_poly.type
_entity_poly.pdbx_seq_one_letter_code
_entity_poly.pdbx_strand_id
1 'polypeptide(L)'
;MGVHTTNGIQGVSVSDDARNASARRGKKGLLIGSGVGVVALAAAAYVGACYHYKDAIPEGTTVAGKSIGGMTSEQATRQVLTLKHPNASTKANVTAGDQSFDLVPASAWKPDAEKTLDGVTEFSLSPGRLLDQINGGGEKIEPVYSVDKTALTTLVKKAAESKIDGAPKQGRVKFIGGKVSIVDGAPGHGVDEKKVADDIANGWPKKTDYTTELVEKNSDASDNAVQAFAEGDAKKAMSAPLEVSANGQSVTLTPAQVSDVISSTTGADGKPAIKVDTKALLTTVLSRGDKMRVPAVDAKVVWKDGQPSVVEGRSGKEIDESKVAKIVGDALVGDHKATLAMKEQKPAVMAKDVNVEALPSTSMAHFESPFPTGPSQQARIHNITTAINRLNGIVVQPGEQFSLLRALGYEFTKEAGYVEAGTLQGGLHLDGMGGGVSQVSTTMYNTAFFAGVQLDEHTAHAVYISRYPMGREATIWNPGIDNKWTNDTGKPILIKAHVESNKVVMDFYGTKKYDVATRTSGKYNIQPPKHRTVKNVKGCENTVGGGVPGFDVDVYRELKSGSTTVRTEKIHTKYKPDDIITCQN
;
A
#
# COMPACT_ATOMS: atom_id res chain seq x y z
N MET A 1 -64.70 -27.03 -31.27
CA MET A 1 -65.05 -27.13 -29.84
C MET A 1 -65.92 -28.36 -29.67
N GLY A 2 -65.45 -29.53 -30.09
CA GLY A 2 -64.60 -30.39 -29.26
C GLY A 2 -65.48 -31.21 -28.30
N VAL A 3 -66.55 -31.83 -28.82
CA VAL A 3 -66.62 -33.28 -29.16
C VAL A 3 -66.78 -34.07 -27.85
N HIS A 4 -68.02 -34.45 -27.52
CA HIS A 4 -68.55 -35.84 -27.65
C HIS A 4 -67.94 -36.76 -26.57
N THR A 5 -68.59 -37.72 -25.94
CA THR A 5 -69.77 -38.56 -26.19
C THR A 5 -69.83 -39.42 -24.91
N THR A 6 -70.96 -39.54 -24.21
CA THR A 6 -71.97 -40.58 -24.40
C THR A 6 -71.44 -42.01 -24.59
N ASN A 7 -72.21 -42.92 -23.98
CA ASN A 7 -72.34 -44.34 -24.26
C ASN A 7 -71.23 -45.22 -23.67
N GLY A 8 -71.54 -46.38 -23.13
CA GLY A 8 -72.80 -47.10 -23.12
C GLY A 8 -72.59 -48.41 -22.36
N ILE A 9 -73.64 -48.99 -21.78
CA ILE A 9 -74.46 -49.99 -22.49
C ILE A 9 -73.63 -51.28 -22.62
N GLN A 10 -74.00 -52.45 -22.10
CA GLN A 10 -75.28 -53.05 -21.77
C GLN A 10 -74.96 -54.25 -20.86
N GLY A 11 -75.89 -54.68 -20.01
CA GLY A 11 -76.68 -55.89 -20.30
C GLY A 11 -75.88 -57.14 -19.94
N VAL A 12 -76.34 -58.04 -19.07
CA VAL A 12 -77.49 -58.89 -19.36
C VAL A 12 -78.01 -59.46 -18.04
N SER A 13 -79.33 -59.30 -17.86
CA SER A 13 -80.23 -60.03 -16.97
C SER A 13 -80.40 -61.48 -17.42
N VAL A 14 -80.42 -62.48 -16.51
CA VAL A 14 -81.19 -63.72 -16.72
C VAL A 14 -81.52 -64.39 -15.35
N SER A 15 -82.83 -64.44 -15.06
CA SER A 15 -83.65 -65.54 -14.47
C SER A 15 -83.16 -66.27 -13.20
N ASP A 16 -83.91 -66.38 -12.11
CA ASP A 16 -85.22 -67.02 -11.84
C ASP A 16 -85.03 -68.28 -10.99
N ASP A 17 -85.93 -68.38 -10.00
CA ASP A 17 -86.50 -69.60 -9.44
C ASP A 17 -85.62 -70.62 -8.69
N ALA A 18 -85.71 -70.48 -7.36
CA ALA A 18 -86.41 -71.41 -6.46
C ALA A 18 -86.08 -72.91 -6.52
N ARG A 19 -85.73 -73.45 -5.35
CA ARG A 19 -86.43 -74.60 -4.73
C ARG A 19 -86.14 -74.72 -3.24
N ASN A 20 -87.22 -74.53 -2.47
CA ASN A 20 -87.64 -75.27 -1.28
C ASN A 20 -86.59 -75.96 -0.39
N ALA A 21 -86.57 -75.60 0.89
CA ALA A 21 -87.14 -76.47 1.92
C ALA A 21 -87.38 -75.70 3.23
N SER A 22 -88.54 -75.99 3.81
CA SER A 22 -89.07 -75.49 5.06
C SER A 22 -88.22 -75.89 6.28
N ALA A 23 -88.24 -75.06 7.33
CA ALA A 23 -88.77 -75.43 8.65
C ALA A 23 -88.49 -74.37 9.74
N ARG A 24 -89.57 -73.67 10.13
CA ARG A 24 -90.01 -73.39 11.51
C ARG A 24 -88.97 -73.54 12.65
N ARG A 25 -88.64 -72.42 13.30
CA ARG A 25 -88.51 -72.19 14.77
C ARG A 25 -87.99 -70.75 14.93
N GLY A 26 -88.59 -69.84 15.68
CA GLY A 26 -89.03 -69.91 17.06
C GLY A 26 -88.44 -68.66 17.74
N LYS A 27 -89.30 -67.75 18.22
CA LYS A 27 -88.95 -66.48 18.88
C LYS A 27 -87.88 -66.66 19.98
N LYS A 28 -86.64 -66.23 19.73
CA LYS A 28 -85.61 -65.82 20.72
C LYS A 28 -84.64 -64.81 20.10
N GLY A 29 -85.15 -63.80 19.39
CA GLY A 29 -84.35 -62.70 18.83
C GLY A 29 -84.37 -61.49 19.76
N LEU A 30 -83.63 -61.55 20.87
CA LEU A 30 -83.23 -60.37 21.68
C LEU A 30 -82.24 -60.82 22.76
N LEU A 31 -81.01 -61.25 22.38
CA LEU A 31 -79.86 -61.45 23.30
C LEU A 31 -78.54 -61.73 22.55
N ILE A 32 -78.56 -62.05 21.24
CA ILE A 32 -77.34 -62.27 20.44
C ILE A 32 -76.86 -60.98 19.73
N GLY A 33 -77.75 -59.99 19.54
CA GLY A 33 -77.37 -58.67 18.99
C GLY A 33 -76.57 -57.78 19.96
N SER A 34 -76.67 -58.01 21.28
CA SER A 34 -75.91 -57.25 22.29
C SER A 34 -74.46 -57.73 22.43
N GLY A 35 -74.19 -59.03 22.25
CA GLY A 35 -72.83 -59.58 22.35
C GLY A 35 -71.89 -59.12 21.22
N VAL A 36 -72.37 -59.12 19.98
CA VAL A 36 -71.58 -58.65 18.81
C VAL A 36 -71.35 -57.14 18.87
N GLY A 37 -72.34 -56.36 19.32
CA GLY A 37 -72.19 -54.92 19.52
C GLY A 37 -71.16 -54.57 20.60
N VAL A 38 -71.12 -55.31 21.71
CA VAL A 38 -70.14 -55.11 22.79
C VAL A 38 -68.72 -55.47 22.35
N VAL A 39 -68.53 -56.55 21.60
CA VAL A 39 -67.19 -56.92 21.08
C VAL A 39 -66.71 -55.93 20.02
N ALA A 40 -67.59 -55.45 19.14
CA ALA A 40 -67.24 -54.42 18.16
C ALA A 40 -66.88 -53.09 18.83
N LEU A 41 -67.60 -52.70 19.89
CA LEU A 41 -67.28 -51.53 20.70
C LEU A 41 -65.96 -51.71 21.46
N ALA A 42 -65.68 -52.90 22.01
CA ALA A 42 -64.42 -53.19 22.68
C ALA A 42 -63.23 -53.19 21.69
N ALA A 43 -63.40 -53.72 20.49
CA ALA A 43 -62.39 -53.67 19.43
C ALA A 43 -62.15 -52.24 18.94
N ALA A 44 -63.22 -51.44 18.75
CA ALA A 44 -63.11 -50.03 18.40
C ALA A 44 -62.48 -49.21 19.54
N ALA A 45 -62.76 -49.52 20.80
CA ALA A 45 -62.14 -48.91 21.96
C ALA A 45 -60.66 -49.31 22.09
N TYR A 46 -60.30 -50.56 21.79
CA TYR A 46 -58.92 -51.04 21.78
C TYR A 46 -58.11 -50.37 20.67
N VAL A 47 -58.63 -50.36 19.45
CA VAL A 47 -57.99 -49.64 18.32
C VAL A 47 -57.95 -48.14 18.60
N GLY A 48 -58.99 -47.57 19.22
CA GLY A 48 -59.02 -46.19 19.68
C GLY A 48 -57.98 -45.90 20.74
N ALA A 49 -57.72 -46.82 21.67
CA ALA A 49 -56.66 -46.72 22.67
C ALA A 49 -55.26 -46.84 22.03
N CYS A 50 -55.03 -47.82 21.16
CA CYS A 50 -53.80 -47.90 20.37
C CYS A 50 -53.57 -46.65 19.52
N TYR A 51 -54.63 -46.05 18.98
CA TYR A 51 -54.55 -44.81 18.21
C TYR A 51 -54.30 -43.59 19.11
N HIS A 52 -54.86 -43.56 20.32
CA HIS A 52 -54.61 -42.50 21.30
C HIS A 52 -53.15 -42.48 21.76
N TYR A 53 -52.55 -43.65 21.96
CA TYR A 53 -51.15 -43.81 22.37
C TYR A 53 -50.18 -44.02 21.19
N LYS A 54 -50.61 -43.79 19.95
CA LYS A 54 -49.81 -44.06 18.75
C LYS A 54 -48.49 -43.30 18.69
N ASP A 55 -48.47 -42.11 19.29
CA ASP A 55 -47.31 -41.21 19.28
C ASP A 55 -46.53 -41.24 20.60
N ALA A 56 -46.99 -41.99 21.62
CA ALA A 56 -46.43 -42.00 22.96
C ALA A 56 -45.41 -43.14 23.15
N ILE A 57 -44.18 -42.77 23.52
CA ILE A 57 -43.13 -43.73 23.87
C ILE A 57 -43.36 -44.26 25.29
N PRO A 58 -43.24 -45.57 25.56
CA PRO A 58 -43.42 -46.15 26.89
C PRO A 58 -42.60 -45.42 27.97
N GLU A 59 -43.22 -45.16 29.12
CA GLU A 59 -42.52 -44.57 30.27
C GLU A 59 -41.35 -45.45 30.72
N GLY A 60 -40.25 -44.82 31.12
CA GLY A 60 -38.99 -45.49 31.48
C GLY A 60 -38.02 -45.71 30.32
N THR A 61 -38.41 -45.44 29.07
CA THR A 61 -37.53 -45.60 27.90
C THR A 61 -36.43 -44.55 27.92
N THR A 62 -35.17 -44.97 27.73
CA THR A 62 -34.01 -44.07 27.72
C THR A 62 -33.12 -44.32 26.51
N VAL A 63 -32.53 -43.24 25.96
CA VAL A 63 -31.46 -43.32 24.95
C VAL A 63 -30.20 -42.69 25.52
N ALA A 64 -29.10 -43.45 25.59
CA ALA A 64 -27.84 -43.00 26.20
C ALA A 64 -28.00 -42.35 27.59
N GLY A 65 -28.89 -42.91 28.41
CA GLY A 65 -29.19 -42.41 29.77
C GLY A 65 -30.09 -41.17 29.84
N LYS A 66 -30.53 -40.61 28.71
CA LYS A 66 -31.56 -39.56 28.67
C LYS A 66 -32.95 -40.18 28.53
N SER A 67 -33.87 -39.79 29.40
CA SER A 67 -35.27 -40.24 29.33
C SER A 67 -35.95 -39.70 28.07
N ILE A 68 -36.61 -40.59 27.35
CA ILE A 68 -37.52 -40.29 26.22
C ILE A 68 -38.92 -40.87 26.42
N GLY A 69 -39.16 -41.61 27.52
CA GLY A 69 -40.48 -42.11 27.86
C GLY A 69 -41.49 -40.97 28.05
N GLY A 70 -42.70 -41.15 27.53
CA GLY A 70 -43.76 -40.13 27.50
C GLY A 70 -43.58 -39.04 26.45
N MET A 71 -42.45 -38.99 25.73
CA MET A 71 -42.25 -38.05 24.62
C MET A 71 -43.01 -38.50 23.36
N THR A 72 -43.36 -37.53 22.52
CA THR A 72 -43.78 -37.82 21.15
C THR A 72 -42.61 -38.28 20.28
N SER A 73 -42.88 -38.98 19.18
CA SER A 73 -41.84 -39.34 18.18
C SER A 73 -40.98 -38.15 17.75
N GLU A 74 -41.60 -36.97 17.56
CA GLU A 74 -40.87 -35.75 17.20
C GLU A 74 -39.97 -35.23 18.34
N GLN A 75 -40.47 -35.25 19.57
CA GLN A 75 -39.69 -34.85 20.75
C GLN A 75 -38.50 -35.80 21.00
N ALA A 76 -38.73 -37.10 20.88
CA ALA A 76 -37.67 -38.11 20.99
C ALA A 76 -36.63 -37.98 19.88
N THR A 77 -37.06 -37.74 18.64
CA THR A 77 -36.17 -37.45 17.51
C THR A 77 -35.28 -36.25 17.81
N ARG A 78 -35.86 -35.13 18.26
CA ARG A 78 -35.08 -33.95 18.66
C ARG A 78 -34.10 -34.26 19.79
N GLN A 79 -34.52 -35.05 20.79
CA GLN A 79 -33.66 -35.45 21.90
C GLN A 79 -32.47 -36.30 21.44
N VAL A 80 -32.69 -37.26 20.53
CA VAL A 80 -31.63 -38.11 19.94
C VAL A 80 -30.65 -37.27 19.13
N LEU A 81 -31.13 -36.30 18.34
CA LEU A 81 -30.27 -35.40 17.57
C LEU A 81 -29.38 -34.48 18.43
N THR A 82 -29.65 -34.35 19.75
CA THR A 82 -28.75 -33.63 20.68
C THR A 82 -27.61 -34.49 21.25
N LEU A 83 -27.61 -35.80 20.98
CA LEU A 83 -26.61 -36.70 21.55
C LEU A 83 -25.22 -36.44 20.96
N LYS A 84 -24.21 -36.48 21.83
CA LYS A 84 -22.80 -36.42 21.41
C LYS A 84 -22.29 -37.84 21.26
N HIS A 85 -21.45 -38.06 20.24
CA HIS A 85 -20.80 -39.36 20.03
C HIS A 85 -20.02 -39.78 21.30
N PRO A 86 -20.12 -41.04 21.76
CA PRO A 86 -19.49 -41.50 23.00
C PRO A 86 -17.96 -41.36 22.99
N ASN A 87 -17.35 -41.46 21.82
CA ASN A 87 -15.91 -41.29 21.60
C ASN A 87 -15.54 -39.86 21.14
N ALA A 88 -16.21 -38.83 21.64
CA ALA A 88 -16.04 -37.44 21.18
C ALA A 88 -14.61 -36.88 21.33
N SER A 89 -13.80 -37.43 22.23
CA SER A 89 -12.41 -37.04 22.46
C SER A 89 -11.39 -37.92 21.72
N THR A 90 -11.83 -39.01 21.08
CA THR A 90 -10.92 -39.96 20.43
C THR A 90 -10.44 -39.41 19.10
N LYS A 91 -9.14 -39.14 19.02
CA LYS A 91 -8.49 -38.64 17.80
C LYS A 91 -8.22 -39.76 16.80
N ALA A 92 -8.18 -39.40 15.53
CA ALA A 92 -7.56 -40.21 14.48
C ALA A 92 -6.24 -39.55 14.09
N ASN A 93 -5.16 -40.32 14.14
CA ASN A 93 -3.83 -39.91 13.70
C ASN A 93 -3.62 -40.44 12.29
N VAL A 94 -3.28 -39.55 11.36
CA VAL A 94 -2.96 -39.91 9.98
C VAL A 94 -1.50 -39.59 9.72
N THR A 95 -0.74 -40.60 9.32
CA THR A 95 0.67 -40.46 8.93
C THR A 95 0.78 -40.53 7.41
N ALA A 96 1.43 -39.55 6.80
CA ALA A 96 1.79 -39.54 5.40
C ALA A 96 3.30 -39.28 5.26
N GLY A 97 4.06 -40.32 4.89
CA GLY A 97 5.52 -40.26 4.93
C GLY A 97 6.07 -40.06 6.34
N ASP A 98 6.88 -39.01 6.52
CA ASP A 98 7.46 -38.57 7.80
C ASP A 98 6.59 -37.53 8.54
N GLN A 99 5.49 -37.09 7.92
CA GLN A 99 4.59 -36.10 8.47
C GLN A 99 3.32 -36.75 9.03
N SER A 100 2.69 -36.11 10.01
CA SER A 100 1.42 -36.57 10.56
C SER A 100 0.51 -35.42 10.98
N PHE A 101 -0.79 -35.69 10.98
CA PHE A 101 -1.80 -34.81 11.53
C PHE A 101 -2.82 -35.61 12.33
N ASP A 102 -3.40 -34.95 13.32
CA ASP A 102 -4.51 -35.46 14.09
C ASP A 102 -5.80 -34.71 13.74
N LEU A 103 -6.91 -35.45 13.74
CA LEU A 103 -8.25 -34.88 13.66
C LEU A 103 -9.17 -35.56 14.66
N VAL A 104 -10.31 -34.94 14.95
CA VAL A 104 -11.37 -35.51 15.78
C VAL A 104 -12.55 -35.89 14.88
N PRO A 105 -12.66 -37.17 14.46
CA PRO A 105 -13.68 -37.60 13.50
C PRO A 105 -15.10 -37.48 14.05
N ALA A 106 -15.27 -37.51 15.36
CA ALA A 106 -16.57 -37.50 16.04
C ALA A 106 -17.51 -36.38 15.57
N SER A 107 -16.97 -35.23 15.13
CA SER A 107 -17.77 -34.12 14.59
C SER A 107 -18.45 -34.41 13.25
N ALA A 108 -17.98 -35.43 12.51
CA ALA A 108 -18.61 -35.93 11.29
C ALA A 108 -19.61 -37.08 11.53
N TRP A 109 -19.72 -37.61 12.75
CA TRP A 109 -20.72 -38.63 13.11
C TRP A 109 -21.93 -37.95 13.75
N LYS A 110 -23.10 -38.09 13.12
CA LYS A 110 -24.36 -37.53 13.61
C LYS A 110 -25.24 -38.64 14.16
N PRO A 111 -25.98 -38.40 15.26
CA PRO A 111 -27.01 -39.33 15.70
C PRO A 111 -28.00 -39.60 14.57
N ASP A 112 -28.27 -40.88 14.31
CA ASP A 112 -29.24 -41.34 13.33
C ASP A 112 -30.54 -41.64 14.07
N ALA A 113 -31.39 -40.61 14.20
CA ALA A 113 -32.61 -40.71 15.00
C ALA A 113 -33.60 -41.72 14.43
N GLU A 114 -33.64 -41.88 13.11
CA GLU A 114 -34.48 -42.86 12.42
C GLU A 114 -34.06 -44.29 12.79
N LYS A 115 -32.77 -44.63 12.66
CA LYS A 115 -32.27 -45.95 13.06
C LYS A 115 -32.26 -46.18 14.58
N THR A 116 -32.09 -45.12 15.36
CA THR A 116 -32.08 -45.22 16.84
C THR A 116 -33.47 -45.49 17.40
N LEU A 117 -34.51 -44.90 16.82
CA LEU A 117 -35.89 -45.03 17.26
C LEU A 117 -36.68 -46.07 16.46
N ASP A 118 -35.99 -46.83 15.60
CA ASP A 118 -36.56 -47.88 14.79
C ASP A 118 -37.30 -48.92 15.66
N GLY A 119 -38.52 -49.25 15.26
CA GLY A 119 -39.42 -50.09 16.03
C GLY A 119 -39.96 -49.48 17.34
N VAL A 120 -39.53 -48.31 17.81
CA VAL A 120 -39.98 -47.69 19.09
C VAL A 120 -41.11 -46.70 18.87
N THR A 121 -41.04 -45.92 17.79
CA THR A 121 -42.04 -44.89 17.46
C THR A 121 -43.09 -45.33 16.45
N GLU A 122 -43.18 -46.63 16.17
CA GLU A 122 -44.11 -47.19 15.18
C GLU A 122 -45.47 -47.56 15.77
N PHE A 123 -46.53 -47.35 14.98
CA PHE A 123 -47.88 -47.79 15.34
C PHE A 123 -47.94 -49.31 15.46
N SER A 124 -48.53 -49.81 16.54
CA SER A 124 -48.69 -51.24 16.78
C SER A 124 -50.01 -51.55 17.45
N LEU A 125 -50.59 -52.68 17.06
CA LEU A 125 -51.80 -53.24 17.65
C LEU A 125 -51.49 -54.34 18.68
N SER A 126 -50.23 -54.52 19.09
CA SER A 126 -49.84 -55.56 20.04
C SER A 126 -50.33 -55.24 21.46
N PRO A 127 -51.05 -56.16 22.15
CA PRO A 127 -51.58 -55.90 23.49
C PRO A 127 -50.49 -55.62 24.53
N GLY A 128 -49.31 -56.26 24.37
CA GLY A 128 -48.14 -56.03 25.22
C GLY A 128 -47.63 -54.59 25.12
N ARG A 129 -47.50 -54.04 23.91
CA ARG A 129 -47.05 -52.65 23.73
C ARG A 129 -48.05 -51.65 24.29
N LEU A 130 -49.37 -51.89 24.14
CA LEU A 130 -50.38 -51.04 24.76
C LEU A 130 -50.28 -51.07 26.30
N LEU A 131 -49.99 -52.23 26.89
CA LEU A 131 -49.75 -52.35 28.34
C LEU A 131 -48.47 -51.65 28.77
N ASP A 132 -47.38 -51.76 28.02
CA ASP A 132 -46.11 -51.08 28.31
C ASP A 132 -46.24 -49.55 28.19
N GLN A 133 -47.07 -49.07 27.26
CA GLN A 133 -47.42 -47.65 27.10
C GLN A 133 -48.28 -47.12 28.26
N ILE A 134 -49.09 -47.97 28.91
CA ILE A 134 -50.02 -47.57 29.99
C ILE A 134 -49.39 -47.73 31.38
N ASN A 135 -48.66 -48.84 31.62
CA ASN A 135 -48.18 -49.21 32.96
C ASN A 135 -46.68 -48.93 33.18
N GLY A 136 -45.98 -48.45 32.14
CA GLY A 136 -44.53 -48.33 32.13
C GLY A 136 -43.86 -49.68 31.85
N GLY A 137 -42.86 -49.66 30.96
CA GLY A 137 -42.18 -50.85 30.46
C GLY A 137 -41.01 -50.51 29.52
N GLY A 138 -40.48 -49.29 29.62
CA GLY A 138 -39.53 -48.76 28.67
C GLY A 138 -38.16 -49.44 28.70
N GLU A 139 -37.51 -49.47 27.52
CA GLU A 139 -36.23 -50.13 27.31
C GLU A 139 -35.06 -49.14 27.28
N LYS A 140 -33.84 -49.67 27.40
CA LYS A 140 -32.60 -48.92 27.17
C LYS A 140 -32.18 -49.09 25.72
N ILE A 141 -32.22 -48.00 24.97
CA ILE A 141 -31.88 -47.97 23.55
C ILE A 141 -30.47 -47.39 23.40
N GLU A 142 -29.61 -48.13 22.69
CA GLU A 142 -28.29 -47.64 22.31
C GLU A 142 -28.41 -46.74 21.07
N PRO A 143 -27.87 -45.51 21.09
CA PRO A 143 -27.94 -44.62 19.95
C PRO A 143 -27.11 -45.12 18.76
N VAL A 144 -27.71 -45.06 17.58
CA VAL A 144 -27.03 -45.31 16.30
C VAL A 144 -26.48 -44.00 15.76
N TYR A 145 -25.24 -44.02 15.25
CA TYR A 145 -24.61 -42.87 14.62
C TYR A 145 -24.26 -43.18 13.17
N SER A 146 -24.50 -42.22 12.29
CA SER A 146 -24.17 -42.29 10.86
C SER A 146 -23.10 -41.26 10.50
N VAL A 147 -22.16 -41.67 9.65
CA VAL A 147 -21.05 -40.81 9.20
C VAL A 147 -21.47 -39.92 8.03
N ASP A 148 -21.18 -38.62 8.15
CA ASP A 148 -21.25 -37.65 7.07
C ASP A 148 -19.89 -37.63 6.34
N LYS A 149 -19.78 -38.42 5.25
CA LYS A 149 -18.52 -38.57 4.49
C LYS A 149 -17.99 -37.25 3.93
N THR A 150 -18.88 -36.32 3.56
CA THR A 150 -18.50 -35.01 3.05
C THR A 150 -17.92 -34.13 4.15
N ALA A 151 -18.54 -34.14 5.33
CA ALA A 151 -18.00 -33.46 6.50
C ALA A 151 -16.64 -34.06 6.92
N LEU A 152 -16.51 -35.39 6.90
CA LEU A 152 -15.25 -36.07 7.22
C LEU A 152 -14.13 -35.73 6.23
N THR A 153 -14.41 -35.73 4.93
CA THR A 153 -13.46 -35.32 3.89
C THR A 153 -13.02 -33.86 4.11
N THR A 154 -13.94 -32.98 4.50
CA THR A 154 -13.64 -31.58 4.82
C THR A 154 -12.74 -31.45 6.06
N LEU A 155 -12.95 -32.28 7.07
CA LEU A 155 -12.09 -32.32 8.27
C LEU A 155 -10.69 -32.80 7.93
N VAL A 156 -10.57 -33.87 7.14
CA VAL A 156 -9.29 -34.40 6.67
C VAL A 156 -8.55 -33.32 5.87
N LYS A 157 -9.23 -32.66 4.93
CA LYS A 157 -8.67 -31.57 4.15
C LYS A 157 -8.12 -30.45 5.04
N LYS A 158 -8.90 -29.93 5.99
CA LYS A 158 -8.47 -28.85 6.89
C LYS A 158 -7.29 -29.26 7.77
N ALA A 159 -7.28 -30.51 8.25
CA ALA A 159 -6.20 -31.01 9.09
C ALA A 159 -4.91 -31.18 8.28
N ALA A 160 -5.00 -31.78 7.09
CA ALA A 160 -3.89 -31.91 6.14
C ALA A 160 -3.36 -30.54 5.69
N GLU A 161 -4.23 -29.58 5.37
CA GLU A 161 -3.88 -28.20 4.98
C GLU A 161 -2.93 -27.50 5.97
N SER A 162 -3.05 -27.83 7.25
CA SER A 162 -2.29 -27.17 8.32
C SER A 162 -0.94 -27.80 8.66
N LYS A 163 -0.70 -29.05 8.25
CA LYS A 163 0.46 -29.85 8.70
C LYS A 163 1.20 -30.58 7.60
N ILE A 164 0.51 -30.95 6.52
CA ILE A 164 1.07 -31.75 5.43
C ILE A 164 1.04 -30.97 4.11
N ASP A 165 -0.02 -30.21 3.82
CA ASP A 165 -0.12 -29.55 2.52
C ASP A 165 0.93 -28.45 2.37
N GLY A 166 1.87 -28.67 1.45
CA GLY A 166 2.76 -27.64 0.93
C GLY A 166 2.22 -27.13 -0.40
N ALA A 167 1.99 -25.82 -0.52
CA ALA A 167 1.69 -25.23 -1.82
C ALA A 167 2.92 -25.35 -2.75
N PRO A 168 2.75 -25.68 -4.04
CA PRO A 168 3.85 -25.69 -4.98
C PRO A 168 4.47 -24.29 -5.08
N LYS A 169 5.80 -24.24 -5.11
CA LYS A 169 6.53 -23.00 -5.40
C LYS A 169 6.59 -22.86 -6.92
N GLN A 170 6.08 -21.75 -7.45
CA GLN A 170 6.15 -21.50 -8.89
C GLN A 170 7.58 -21.15 -9.32
N GLY A 171 7.99 -21.70 -10.46
CA GLY A 171 9.18 -21.24 -11.16
C GLY A 171 9.04 -19.78 -11.61
N ARG A 172 10.16 -19.11 -11.86
CA ARG A 172 10.17 -17.73 -12.37
C ARG A 172 11.40 -17.47 -13.22
N VAL A 173 11.34 -16.39 -14.00
CA VAL A 173 12.47 -15.91 -14.78
C VAL A 173 13.17 -14.75 -14.07
N LYS A 174 14.49 -14.78 -14.01
CA LYS A 174 15.33 -13.66 -13.61
C LYS A 174 16.07 -13.09 -14.81
N PHE A 175 16.22 -11.78 -14.82
CA PHE A 175 17.08 -11.06 -15.75
C PHE A 175 18.34 -10.66 -14.98
N ILE A 176 19.51 -11.11 -15.43
CA ILE A 176 20.79 -10.87 -14.74
C ILE A 176 21.85 -10.54 -15.79
N GLY A 177 22.37 -9.32 -15.77
CA GLY A 177 23.46 -8.89 -16.65
C GLY A 177 23.14 -9.07 -18.14
N GLY A 178 21.88 -8.84 -18.53
CA GLY A 178 21.41 -9.02 -19.90
C GLY A 178 21.18 -10.47 -20.32
N LYS A 179 21.09 -11.40 -19.36
CA LYS A 179 20.77 -12.82 -19.61
C LYS A 179 19.50 -13.23 -18.88
N VAL A 180 18.83 -14.23 -19.45
CA VAL A 180 17.66 -14.89 -18.87
C VAL A 180 18.13 -16.09 -18.05
N SER A 181 17.67 -16.20 -16.80
CA SER A 181 17.91 -17.34 -15.92
C SER A 181 16.58 -17.85 -15.37
N ILE A 182 16.32 -19.13 -15.58
CA ILE A 182 15.15 -19.79 -14.99
C ILE A 182 15.51 -20.17 -13.55
N VAL A 183 14.59 -19.89 -12.64
CA VAL A 183 14.60 -20.43 -11.29
C VAL A 183 13.44 -21.40 -11.20
N ASP A 184 13.75 -22.68 -11.07
CA ASP A 184 12.74 -23.74 -11.08
C ASP A 184 11.78 -23.63 -9.90
N GLY A 185 10.56 -24.09 -10.14
CA GLY A 185 9.58 -24.32 -9.09
C GLY A 185 9.98 -25.48 -8.18
N ALA A 186 9.18 -25.71 -7.15
CA ALA A 186 9.25 -26.93 -6.35
C ALA A 186 7.84 -27.48 -6.17
N PRO A 187 7.62 -28.79 -6.37
CA PRO A 187 6.31 -29.39 -6.25
C PRO A 187 5.77 -29.23 -4.83
N GLY A 188 4.44 -29.09 -4.75
CA GLY A 188 3.71 -29.14 -3.49
C GLY A 188 3.45 -30.59 -3.09
N HIS A 189 3.00 -30.79 -1.87
CA HIS A 189 2.63 -32.13 -1.36
C HIS A 189 1.28 -32.05 -0.65
N GLY A 190 0.56 -33.16 -0.58
CA GLY A 190 -0.70 -33.29 0.18
C GLY A 190 -1.09 -34.75 0.37
N VAL A 191 -2.35 -35.03 0.66
CA VAL A 191 -2.88 -36.39 0.84
C VAL A 191 -4.16 -36.58 0.02
N ASP A 192 -4.51 -37.82 -0.34
CA ASP A 192 -5.83 -38.15 -0.91
C ASP A 192 -6.90 -38.06 0.19
N GLU A 193 -7.58 -36.91 0.27
CA GLU A 193 -8.49 -36.61 1.37
C GLU A 193 -9.70 -37.54 1.40
N LYS A 194 -10.14 -38.02 0.22
CA LYS A 194 -11.28 -38.92 0.09
C LYS A 194 -10.93 -40.32 0.56
N LYS A 195 -9.78 -40.85 0.13
CA LYS A 195 -9.29 -42.16 0.57
C LYS A 195 -9.09 -42.20 2.09
N VAL A 196 -8.45 -41.17 2.63
CA VAL A 196 -8.23 -41.05 4.09
C VAL A 196 -9.55 -40.96 4.85
N ALA A 197 -10.52 -40.18 4.34
CA ALA A 197 -11.85 -40.10 4.96
C ALA A 197 -12.60 -41.44 4.92
N ASP A 198 -12.53 -42.18 3.81
CA ASP A 198 -13.14 -43.50 3.71
C ASP A 198 -12.48 -44.52 4.66
N ASP A 199 -11.16 -44.49 4.82
CA ASP A 199 -10.45 -45.35 5.77
C ASP A 199 -10.86 -45.05 7.22
N ILE A 200 -10.95 -43.77 7.60
CA ILE A 200 -11.41 -43.34 8.93
C ILE A 200 -12.87 -43.75 9.16
N ALA A 201 -13.74 -43.60 8.15
CA ALA A 201 -15.14 -44.00 8.23
C ALA A 201 -15.33 -45.50 8.53
N ASN A 202 -14.43 -46.34 8.03
CA ASN A 202 -14.50 -47.79 8.20
C ASN A 202 -13.81 -48.29 9.48
N GLY A 203 -12.80 -47.57 9.99
CA GLY A 203 -11.98 -48.02 11.12
C GLY A 203 -12.32 -47.38 12.47
N TRP A 204 -12.73 -46.11 12.48
CA TRP A 204 -12.93 -45.36 13.72
C TRP A 204 -14.29 -45.73 14.35
N PRO A 205 -14.39 -45.87 15.69
CA PRO A 205 -13.42 -45.55 16.73
C PRO A 205 -12.50 -46.71 17.15
N LYS A 206 -12.63 -47.91 16.57
CA LYS A 206 -11.84 -49.10 16.96
C LYS A 206 -10.38 -49.00 16.52
N LYS A 207 -10.11 -48.27 15.45
CA LYS A 207 -8.79 -47.96 14.90
C LYS A 207 -8.56 -46.45 14.96
N THR A 208 -7.42 -46.05 15.51
CA THR A 208 -7.04 -44.64 15.68
C THR A 208 -5.91 -44.19 14.76
N ASP A 209 -5.10 -45.12 14.26
CA ASP A 209 -3.91 -44.80 13.47
C ASP A 209 -4.08 -45.23 12.01
N TYR A 210 -3.85 -44.30 11.10
CA TYR A 210 -4.06 -44.44 9.66
C TYR A 210 -2.79 -44.04 8.91
N THR A 211 -2.52 -44.69 7.79
CA THR A 211 -1.36 -44.41 6.95
C THR A 211 -1.83 -44.13 5.53
N THR A 212 -1.31 -43.07 4.93
CA THR A 212 -1.57 -42.70 3.54
C THR A 212 -0.27 -42.32 2.84
N GLU A 213 -0.30 -42.25 1.53
CA GLU A 213 0.83 -41.79 0.72
C GLU A 213 0.74 -40.28 0.53
N LEU A 214 1.91 -39.62 0.49
CA LEU A 214 2.02 -38.23 0.05
C LEU A 214 1.69 -38.15 -1.44
N VAL A 215 0.71 -37.33 -1.79
CA VAL A 215 0.33 -37.03 -3.16
C VAL A 215 1.06 -35.76 -3.60
N GLU A 216 1.84 -35.85 -4.67
CA GLU A 216 2.52 -34.70 -5.25
C GLU A 216 1.51 -33.76 -5.92
N LYS A 217 1.48 -32.50 -5.49
CA LYS A 217 0.68 -31.43 -6.12
C LYS A 217 1.57 -30.78 -7.17
N ASN A 218 1.51 -31.29 -8.40
CA ASN A 218 2.48 -30.96 -9.43
C ASN A 218 2.33 -29.54 -9.99
N SER A 219 3.47 -28.89 -10.28
CA SER A 219 3.55 -27.55 -10.89
C SER A 219 3.74 -27.57 -12.41
N ASP A 220 3.67 -28.72 -13.07
CA ASP A 220 4.01 -28.91 -14.49
C ASP A 220 3.45 -27.83 -15.44
N ALA A 221 2.20 -27.39 -15.22
CA ALA A 221 1.59 -26.33 -16.02
C ALA A 221 2.28 -24.96 -15.83
N SER A 222 2.73 -24.66 -14.61
CA SER A 222 3.52 -23.46 -14.27
C SER A 222 4.93 -23.55 -14.84
N ASP A 223 5.59 -24.70 -14.75
CA ASP A 223 6.99 -24.84 -15.18
C ASP A 223 7.11 -24.78 -16.70
N ASN A 224 6.18 -25.39 -17.43
CA ASN A 224 6.08 -25.25 -18.89
C ASN A 224 5.84 -23.79 -19.33
N ALA A 225 5.00 -23.04 -18.61
CA ALA A 225 4.73 -21.63 -18.91
C ALA A 225 5.96 -20.74 -18.64
N VAL A 226 6.72 -21.03 -17.58
CA VAL A 226 7.97 -20.34 -17.25
C VAL A 226 9.03 -20.59 -18.32
N GLN A 227 9.16 -21.84 -18.79
CA GLN A 227 10.10 -22.18 -19.85
C GLN A 227 9.73 -21.53 -21.19
N ALA A 228 8.46 -21.59 -21.58
CA ALA A 228 7.98 -20.92 -22.79
C ALA A 228 8.20 -19.40 -22.75
N PHE A 229 7.96 -18.77 -21.59
CA PHE A 229 8.26 -17.34 -21.39
C PHE A 229 9.76 -17.05 -21.45
N ALA A 230 10.59 -17.91 -20.84
CA ALA A 230 12.04 -17.78 -20.85
C ALA A 230 12.63 -17.85 -22.27
N GLU A 231 12.16 -18.81 -23.08
CA GLU A 231 12.63 -19.03 -24.46
C GLU A 231 12.02 -18.05 -25.47
N GLY A 232 10.84 -17.49 -25.15
CA GLY A 232 10.13 -16.49 -25.96
C GLY A 232 10.45 -15.05 -25.53
N ASP A 233 9.49 -14.42 -24.86
CA ASP A 233 9.49 -12.98 -24.58
C ASP A 233 10.68 -12.52 -23.75
N ALA A 234 11.10 -13.30 -22.74
CA ALA A 234 12.25 -12.94 -21.91
C ALA A 234 13.56 -12.95 -22.74
N LYS A 235 13.73 -13.93 -23.63
CA LYS A 235 14.91 -14.01 -24.50
C LYS A 235 14.91 -12.89 -25.54
N LYS A 236 13.75 -12.57 -26.12
CA LYS A 236 13.59 -11.43 -27.04
C LYS A 236 13.97 -10.12 -26.36
N ALA A 237 13.47 -9.87 -25.16
CA ALA A 237 13.78 -8.67 -24.38
C ALA A 237 15.28 -8.43 -24.20
N MET A 238 16.07 -9.50 -24.09
CA MET A 238 17.54 -9.43 -23.93
C MET A 238 18.32 -9.52 -25.25
N SER A 239 17.65 -9.68 -26.39
CA SER A 239 18.30 -9.99 -27.67
C SER A 239 18.99 -8.79 -28.34
N ALA A 240 18.59 -7.57 -28.00
CA ALA A 240 19.15 -6.34 -28.54
C ALA A 240 19.07 -5.18 -27.52
N PRO A 241 19.92 -4.14 -27.66
CA PRO A 241 19.78 -2.91 -26.89
C PRO A 241 18.41 -2.25 -27.10
N LEU A 242 17.84 -1.66 -26.05
CA LEU A 242 16.59 -0.90 -26.12
C LEU A 242 16.88 0.57 -26.43
N GLU A 243 16.36 1.10 -27.54
CA GLU A 243 16.37 2.52 -27.82
C GLU A 243 15.13 3.18 -27.18
N VAL A 244 15.35 4.12 -26.26
CA VAL A 244 14.29 4.90 -25.62
C VAL A 244 14.37 6.33 -26.13
N SER A 245 13.29 6.81 -26.72
CA SER A 245 13.21 8.17 -27.25
C SER A 245 12.09 8.97 -26.60
N ALA A 246 12.35 10.25 -26.38
CA ALA A 246 11.38 11.22 -25.86
C ALA A 246 11.79 12.63 -26.32
N ASN A 247 10.81 13.43 -26.74
CA ASN A 247 11.03 14.83 -27.15
C ASN A 247 12.17 15.02 -28.20
N GLY A 248 12.33 14.07 -29.12
CA GLY A 248 13.33 14.13 -30.19
C GLY A 248 14.77 13.77 -29.79
N GLN A 249 15.00 13.36 -28.54
CA GLN A 249 16.27 12.79 -28.08
C GLN A 249 16.11 11.27 -27.86
N SER A 250 17.15 10.50 -28.19
CA SER A 250 17.20 9.05 -27.98
C SER A 250 18.35 8.68 -27.03
N VAL A 251 18.12 7.69 -26.18
CA VAL A 251 19.12 7.04 -25.31
C VAL A 251 19.03 5.54 -25.52
N THR A 252 20.16 4.88 -25.70
CA THR A 252 20.22 3.42 -25.85
C THR A 252 20.63 2.75 -24.54
N LEU A 253 19.87 1.75 -24.11
CA LEU A 253 20.16 0.90 -22.97
C LEU A 253 20.65 -0.46 -23.44
N THR A 254 21.79 -0.93 -22.91
CA THR A 254 22.27 -2.29 -23.18
C THR A 254 21.37 -3.33 -22.52
N PRO A 255 21.37 -4.60 -22.97
CA PRO A 255 20.62 -5.66 -22.29
C PRO A 255 20.92 -5.77 -20.79
N ALA A 256 22.16 -5.50 -20.38
CA ALA A 256 22.53 -5.45 -18.96
C ALA A 256 21.79 -4.33 -18.21
N GLN A 257 21.75 -3.11 -18.76
CA GLN A 257 21.02 -1.99 -18.16
C GLN A 257 19.51 -2.22 -18.18
N VAL A 258 18.98 -2.88 -19.23
CA VAL A 258 17.57 -3.29 -19.26
C VAL A 258 17.27 -4.28 -18.15
N SER A 259 18.16 -5.26 -17.89
CA SER A 259 17.98 -6.25 -16.82
C SER A 259 17.91 -5.63 -15.42
N ASP A 260 18.49 -4.45 -15.21
CA ASP A 260 18.43 -3.73 -13.92
C ASP A 260 17.07 -3.04 -13.68
N VAL A 261 16.25 -2.86 -14.73
CA VAL A 261 14.99 -2.11 -14.68
C VAL A 261 13.77 -2.94 -15.08
N ILE A 262 13.93 -4.26 -15.25
CA ILE A 262 12.81 -5.19 -15.51
C ILE A 262 12.86 -6.39 -14.58
N SER A 263 11.72 -7.04 -14.40
CA SER A 263 11.56 -8.28 -13.63
C SER A 263 10.48 -9.16 -14.25
N SER A 264 10.40 -10.44 -13.85
CA SER A 264 9.23 -11.27 -14.18
C SER A 264 8.12 -11.04 -13.15
N THR A 265 6.87 -11.04 -13.59
CA THR A 265 5.69 -11.06 -12.73
C THR A 265 4.64 -12.03 -13.28
N THR A 266 3.55 -12.25 -12.54
CA THR A 266 2.39 -13.00 -13.03
C THR A 266 1.40 -12.02 -13.64
N GLY A 267 1.10 -12.20 -14.93
CA GLY A 267 0.12 -11.43 -15.67
C GLY A 267 -1.32 -11.72 -15.23
N ALA A 268 -2.26 -10.94 -15.76
CA ALA A 268 -3.69 -11.07 -15.44
C ALA A 268 -4.29 -12.41 -15.91
N ASP A 269 -3.67 -13.05 -16.89
CA ASP A 269 -4.01 -14.39 -17.40
C ASP A 269 -3.36 -15.53 -16.60
N GLY A 270 -2.66 -15.21 -15.51
CA GLY A 270 -1.95 -16.18 -14.68
C GLY A 270 -0.61 -16.63 -15.24
N LYS A 271 -0.13 -16.06 -16.37
CA LYS A 271 1.14 -16.46 -17.01
C LYS A 271 2.28 -15.52 -16.67
N PRO A 272 3.55 -15.95 -16.76
CA PRO A 272 4.69 -15.06 -16.59
C PRO A 272 4.71 -13.92 -17.62
N ALA A 273 5.01 -12.70 -17.17
CA ALA A 273 5.09 -11.49 -18.00
C ALA A 273 6.26 -10.59 -17.57
N ILE A 274 6.72 -9.72 -18.47
CA ILE A 274 7.73 -8.70 -18.16
C ILE A 274 7.07 -7.55 -17.38
N LYS A 275 7.64 -7.22 -16.24
CA LYS A 275 7.32 -6.04 -15.45
C LYS A 275 8.45 -5.03 -15.56
N VAL A 276 8.13 -3.83 -16.02
CA VAL A 276 9.07 -2.70 -16.10
C VAL A 276 9.00 -1.88 -14.80
N ASP A 277 10.16 -1.62 -14.19
CA ASP A 277 10.28 -0.60 -13.15
C ASP A 277 10.40 0.78 -13.81
N THR A 278 9.26 1.45 -13.94
CA THR A 278 9.16 2.78 -14.55
C THR A 278 10.11 3.79 -13.90
N LYS A 279 10.27 3.76 -12.57
CA LYS A 279 11.08 4.76 -11.86
C LYS A 279 12.56 4.53 -12.11
N ALA A 280 13.02 3.29 -11.99
CA ALA A 280 14.40 2.92 -12.25
C ALA A 280 14.78 3.17 -13.74
N LEU A 281 13.88 2.83 -14.66
CA LEU A 281 14.05 3.13 -16.08
C LEU A 281 14.18 4.62 -16.35
N LEU A 282 13.24 5.45 -15.86
CA LEU A 282 13.28 6.89 -16.09
C LEU A 282 14.51 7.55 -15.47
N THR A 283 14.95 7.08 -14.30
CA THR A 283 16.20 7.55 -13.68
C THR A 283 17.41 7.26 -14.57
N THR A 284 17.47 6.04 -15.11
CA THR A 284 18.53 5.58 -16.00
C THR A 284 18.52 6.34 -17.33
N VAL A 285 17.36 6.59 -17.91
CA VAL A 285 17.22 7.28 -19.20
C VAL A 285 17.49 8.77 -19.06
N LEU A 286 16.92 9.45 -18.07
CA LEU A 286 17.01 10.90 -17.91
C LEU A 286 18.40 11.38 -17.49
N SER A 287 19.16 10.55 -16.76
CA SER A 287 20.58 10.85 -16.45
C SER A 287 21.48 10.90 -17.71
N ARG A 288 20.99 10.38 -18.85
CA ARG A 288 21.68 10.39 -20.15
C ARG A 288 20.95 11.25 -21.19
N GLY A 289 19.79 11.80 -20.83
CA GLY A 289 18.78 12.37 -21.72
C GLY A 289 18.21 13.69 -21.20
N ASP A 290 19.06 14.70 -21.00
CA ASP A 290 18.73 15.96 -20.35
C ASP A 290 17.61 16.79 -21.03
N LYS A 291 17.41 16.64 -22.35
CA LYS A 291 16.36 17.33 -23.13
C LYS A 291 15.13 16.47 -23.43
N MET A 292 15.06 15.27 -22.86
CA MET A 292 13.88 14.40 -22.97
C MET A 292 12.65 14.93 -22.23
N ARG A 293 12.84 15.90 -21.34
CA ARG A 293 11.79 16.67 -20.68
C ARG A 293 12.02 18.17 -20.92
N VAL A 294 10.94 18.92 -20.92
CA VAL A 294 10.98 20.39 -20.93
C VAL A 294 10.23 20.84 -19.68
N PRO A 295 10.90 21.40 -18.65
CA PRO A 295 10.21 21.85 -17.46
C PRO A 295 9.26 23.01 -17.80
N ALA A 296 8.11 23.05 -17.12
CA ALA A 296 7.24 24.22 -17.18
C ALA A 296 7.95 25.44 -16.56
N VAL A 297 7.64 26.63 -17.08
CA VAL A 297 8.14 27.90 -16.57
C VAL A 297 6.97 28.69 -16.03
N ASP A 298 7.00 28.99 -14.73
CA ASP A 298 6.01 29.83 -14.06
C ASP A 298 5.95 31.24 -14.64
N ALA A 299 4.75 31.82 -14.62
CA ALA A 299 4.58 33.25 -14.84
C ALA A 299 5.33 34.02 -13.76
N LYS A 300 5.94 35.15 -14.15
CA LYS A 300 6.76 35.96 -13.25
C LYS A 300 6.31 37.40 -13.25
N VAL A 301 6.37 38.02 -12.07
CA VAL A 301 6.27 39.47 -11.95
C VAL A 301 7.62 40.08 -12.36
N VAL A 302 7.59 41.03 -13.27
CA VAL A 302 8.74 41.83 -13.72
C VAL A 302 8.43 43.31 -13.51
N TRP A 303 9.46 44.15 -13.50
CA TRP A 303 9.26 45.60 -13.45
C TRP A 303 9.44 46.18 -14.86
N LYS A 304 8.45 46.91 -15.35
CA LYS A 304 8.50 47.71 -16.57
C LYS A 304 8.20 49.16 -16.19
N ASP A 305 9.08 50.08 -16.53
CA ASP A 305 8.94 51.51 -16.23
C ASP A 305 8.65 51.80 -14.73
N GLY A 306 9.26 51.01 -13.85
CA GLY A 306 9.09 51.13 -12.39
C GLY A 306 7.82 50.49 -11.81
N GLN A 307 6.93 49.94 -12.65
CA GLN A 307 5.70 49.28 -12.20
C GLN A 307 5.76 47.75 -12.38
N PRO A 308 5.15 46.96 -11.48
CA PRO A 308 5.05 45.52 -11.65
C PRO A 308 4.16 45.18 -12.86
N SER A 309 4.58 44.17 -13.62
CA SER A 309 3.90 43.62 -14.79
C SER A 309 4.12 42.10 -14.81
N VAL A 310 3.25 41.33 -15.45
CA VAL A 310 3.39 39.87 -15.48
C VAL A 310 3.87 39.42 -16.85
N VAL A 311 4.89 38.58 -16.86
CA VAL A 311 5.33 37.81 -18.03
C VAL A 311 4.66 36.45 -17.98
N GLU A 312 4.05 36.05 -19.09
CA GLU A 312 3.39 34.74 -19.19
C GLU A 312 4.37 33.58 -18.95
N GLY A 313 3.90 32.61 -18.18
CA GLY A 313 4.56 31.32 -18.04
C GLY A 313 4.48 30.52 -19.35
N ARG A 314 5.29 29.46 -19.45
CA ARG A 314 5.30 28.56 -20.61
C ARG A 314 5.09 27.13 -20.15
N SER A 315 4.14 26.44 -20.76
CA SER A 315 3.93 25.01 -20.51
C SER A 315 5.18 24.20 -20.84
N GLY A 316 5.46 23.23 -19.97
CA GLY A 316 6.47 22.20 -20.17
C GLY A 316 5.91 20.96 -20.86
N LYS A 317 6.80 19.99 -21.09
CA LYS A 317 6.50 18.64 -21.56
C LYS A 317 7.19 17.64 -20.64
N GLU A 318 6.39 16.80 -20.00
CA GLU A 318 6.89 15.70 -19.18
C GLU A 318 6.57 14.36 -19.85
N ILE A 319 7.25 13.31 -19.40
CA ILE A 319 6.93 11.94 -19.80
C ILE A 319 5.66 11.50 -19.07
N ASP A 320 4.73 10.89 -19.80
CA ASP A 320 3.55 10.26 -19.25
C ASP A 320 3.91 8.90 -18.63
N GLU A 321 4.34 8.94 -17.36
CA GLU A 321 4.83 7.76 -16.62
C GLU A 321 3.81 6.61 -16.59
N SER A 322 2.50 6.91 -16.70
CA SER A 322 1.43 5.90 -16.71
C SER A 322 1.48 4.97 -17.94
N LYS A 323 2.10 5.42 -19.03
CA LYS A 323 2.22 4.66 -20.29
C LYS A 323 3.57 3.98 -20.47
N VAL A 324 4.57 4.36 -19.68
CA VAL A 324 5.96 3.92 -19.84
C VAL A 324 6.08 2.39 -19.78
N ALA A 325 5.51 1.77 -18.74
CA ALA A 325 5.62 0.32 -18.56
C ALA A 325 5.07 -0.46 -19.75
N LYS A 326 3.94 0.00 -20.31
CA LYS A 326 3.32 -0.63 -21.49
C LYS A 326 4.19 -0.43 -22.73
N ILE A 327 4.54 0.82 -23.06
CA ILE A 327 5.33 1.15 -24.26
C ILE A 327 6.65 0.37 -24.26
N VAL A 328 7.33 0.33 -23.12
CA VAL A 328 8.63 -0.32 -22.99
C VAL A 328 8.48 -1.84 -22.99
N GLY A 329 7.47 -2.39 -22.31
CA GLY A 329 7.17 -3.81 -22.34
C GLY A 329 6.91 -4.32 -23.76
N ASP A 330 6.08 -3.60 -24.53
CA ASP A 330 5.77 -3.91 -25.93
C ASP A 330 7.04 -3.80 -26.81
N ALA A 331 7.87 -2.77 -26.61
CA ALA A 331 9.10 -2.58 -27.37
C ALA A 331 10.14 -3.69 -27.10
N LEU A 332 10.26 -4.17 -25.86
CA LEU A 332 11.20 -5.23 -25.49
C LEU A 332 10.91 -6.56 -26.18
N VAL A 333 9.65 -6.86 -26.46
CA VAL A 333 9.25 -8.08 -27.19
C VAL A 333 9.08 -7.85 -28.70
N GLY A 334 9.25 -6.61 -29.14
CA GLY A 334 9.05 -6.14 -30.52
C GLY A 334 10.35 -5.69 -31.18
N ASP A 335 10.40 -4.43 -31.64
CA ASP A 335 11.49 -3.87 -32.43
C ASP A 335 12.60 -3.17 -31.61
N HIS A 336 12.53 -3.27 -30.27
CA HIS A 336 13.43 -2.62 -29.34
C HIS A 336 13.45 -1.08 -29.41
N LYS A 337 12.35 -0.45 -29.87
CA LYS A 337 12.20 1.01 -29.91
C LYS A 337 11.01 1.49 -29.08
N ALA A 338 11.32 2.13 -27.95
CA ALA A 338 10.32 2.72 -27.07
C ALA A 338 10.26 4.24 -27.26
N THR A 339 9.23 4.73 -27.96
CA THR A 339 8.94 6.18 -28.03
C THR A 339 7.99 6.55 -26.90
N LEU A 340 8.51 7.21 -25.86
CA LEU A 340 7.74 7.54 -24.67
C LEU A 340 6.70 8.63 -24.96
N ALA A 341 5.48 8.41 -24.48
CA ALA A 341 4.41 9.39 -24.59
C ALA A 341 4.72 10.62 -23.72
N MET A 342 4.47 11.80 -24.28
CA MET A 342 4.61 13.08 -23.57
C MET A 342 3.25 13.59 -23.10
N LYS A 343 3.21 14.25 -21.96
CA LYS A 343 2.07 15.03 -21.46
C LYS A 343 2.49 16.49 -21.25
N GLU A 344 1.55 17.39 -21.45
CA GLU A 344 1.76 18.80 -21.13
C GLU A 344 1.84 18.98 -19.61
N GLN A 345 2.84 19.73 -19.15
CA GLN A 345 2.94 20.20 -17.77
C GLN A 345 2.64 21.68 -17.75
N LYS A 346 1.53 22.06 -17.11
CA LYS A 346 1.20 23.48 -16.95
C LYS A 346 2.14 24.13 -15.94
N PRO A 347 2.46 25.43 -16.10
CA PRO A 347 3.10 26.20 -15.06
C PRO A 347 2.31 26.11 -13.75
N ALA A 348 3.00 26.07 -12.61
CA ALA A 348 2.38 26.12 -11.29
C ALA A 348 1.72 27.48 -11.03
N VAL A 349 2.28 28.56 -11.61
CA VAL A 349 1.69 29.90 -11.59
C VAL A 349 1.39 30.33 -13.02
N MET A 350 0.11 30.52 -13.37
CA MET A 350 -0.28 31.12 -14.65
C MET A 350 -0.45 32.63 -14.51
N ALA A 351 -0.21 33.37 -15.59
CA ALA A 351 -0.30 34.83 -15.56
C ALA A 351 -1.69 35.35 -15.16
N LYS A 352 -2.74 34.66 -15.60
CA LYS A 352 -4.14 34.98 -15.24
C LYS A 352 -4.44 34.85 -13.75
N ASP A 353 -3.62 34.10 -13.01
CA ASP A 353 -3.79 33.88 -11.57
C ASP A 353 -3.06 34.97 -10.76
N VAL A 354 -2.29 35.85 -11.41
CA VAL A 354 -1.56 36.96 -10.78
C VAL A 354 -2.35 38.26 -10.94
N ASN A 355 -2.94 38.74 -9.84
CA ASN A 355 -3.55 40.07 -9.81
C ASN A 355 -2.47 41.15 -9.59
N VAL A 356 -2.03 41.78 -10.68
CA VAL A 356 -0.99 42.82 -10.66
C VAL A 356 -1.39 44.04 -9.83
N GLU A 357 -2.66 44.44 -9.87
CA GLU A 357 -3.18 45.59 -9.12
C GLU A 357 -3.16 45.36 -7.60
N ALA A 358 -3.23 44.10 -7.17
CA ALA A 358 -3.15 43.73 -5.76
C ALA A 358 -1.70 43.52 -5.27
N LEU A 359 -0.69 43.65 -6.13
CA LEU A 359 0.70 43.48 -5.72
C LEU A 359 1.15 44.66 -4.85
N PRO A 360 1.95 44.39 -3.79
CA PRO A 360 2.47 45.47 -2.97
C PRO A 360 3.38 46.43 -3.75
N SER A 361 3.21 47.72 -3.51
CA SER A 361 4.01 48.80 -4.15
C SER A 361 4.83 49.63 -3.16
N THR A 362 4.66 49.43 -1.85
CA THR A 362 5.42 50.14 -0.80
C THR A 362 6.67 49.36 -0.42
N SER A 363 7.85 50.00 -0.49
CA SER A 363 9.11 49.36 -0.05
C SER A 363 9.11 49.15 1.48
N MET A 364 9.38 47.91 1.88
CA MET A 364 9.64 47.52 3.27
C MET A 364 11.13 47.62 3.58
N ALA A 365 11.99 47.12 2.70
CA ALA A 365 13.42 47.11 2.93
C ALA A 365 14.15 47.08 1.60
N HIS A 366 15.35 47.64 1.63
CA HIS A 366 16.26 47.72 0.53
C HIS A 366 17.65 47.35 1.04
N PHE A 367 18.35 46.48 0.32
CA PHE A 367 19.74 46.16 0.61
C PHE A 367 20.54 45.97 -0.67
N GLU A 368 21.76 46.49 -0.66
CA GLU A 368 22.71 46.37 -1.76
C GLU A 368 24.00 45.73 -1.27
N SER A 369 24.54 44.79 -2.04
CA SER A 369 25.81 44.15 -1.74
C SER A 369 26.77 44.30 -2.93
N PRO A 370 27.80 45.16 -2.84
CA PRO A 370 28.78 45.33 -3.90
C PRO A 370 29.68 44.10 -4.03
N PHE A 371 30.14 43.82 -5.25
CA PHE A 371 31.04 42.73 -5.55
C PHE A 371 32.18 43.13 -6.48
N PRO A 372 33.34 42.44 -6.38
CA PRO A 372 34.47 42.69 -7.26
C PRO A 372 34.13 42.34 -8.71
N THR A 373 34.63 43.14 -9.64
CA THR A 373 34.51 42.96 -11.09
C THR A 373 35.90 42.69 -11.70
N GLY A 374 35.92 42.27 -12.97
CA GLY A 374 37.15 41.98 -13.72
C GLY A 374 37.16 40.58 -14.35
N PRO A 375 38.17 40.24 -15.16
CA PRO A 375 38.23 38.98 -15.89
C PRO A 375 38.15 37.74 -15.00
N SER A 376 38.80 37.76 -13.82
CA SER A 376 38.77 36.66 -12.84
C SER A 376 37.41 36.47 -12.16
N GLN A 377 36.51 37.45 -12.26
CA GLN A 377 35.23 37.45 -11.55
C GLN A 377 34.06 37.01 -12.43
N GLN A 378 34.27 36.77 -13.73
CA GLN A 378 33.19 36.47 -14.69
C GLN A 378 32.33 35.27 -14.27
N ALA A 379 32.97 34.15 -13.88
CA ALA A 379 32.26 32.95 -13.42
C ALA A 379 31.41 33.21 -12.16
N ARG A 380 31.97 33.97 -11.21
CA ARG A 380 31.26 34.38 -10.00
C ARG A 380 30.07 35.28 -10.29
N ILE A 381 30.25 36.25 -11.19
CA ILE A 381 29.19 37.18 -11.61
C ILE A 381 28.08 36.42 -12.32
N HIS A 382 28.43 35.48 -13.22
CA HIS A 382 27.47 34.59 -13.87
C HIS A 382 26.61 33.84 -12.85
N ASN A 383 27.24 33.20 -11.84
CA ASN A 383 26.51 32.49 -10.78
C ASN A 383 25.58 33.41 -9.97
N ILE A 384 26.03 34.62 -9.62
CA ILE A 384 25.23 35.61 -8.90
C ILE A 384 24.02 36.04 -9.75
N THR A 385 24.23 36.34 -11.03
CA THR A 385 23.18 36.73 -11.97
C THR A 385 22.17 35.59 -12.17
N THR A 386 22.65 34.36 -12.34
CA THR A 386 21.79 33.16 -12.44
C THR A 386 20.92 33.01 -11.19
N ALA A 387 21.48 33.16 -9.99
CA ALA A 387 20.73 33.03 -8.74
C ALA A 387 19.73 34.18 -8.55
N ILE A 388 20.15 35.44 -8.70
CA ILE A 388 19.28 36.60 -8.42
C ILE A 388 18.06 36.66 -9.36
N ASN A 389 18.22 36.25 -10.63
CA ASN A 389 17.14 36.21 -11.61
C ASN A 389 16.04 35.20 -11.27
N ARG A 390 16.33 34.20 -10.41
CA ARG A 390 15.32 33.27 -9.90
C ARG A 390 14.46 33.90 -8.81
N LEU A 391 14.96 34.93 -8.12
CA LEU A 391 14.30 35.57 -6.98
C LEU A 391 13.38 36.73 -7.38
N ASN A 392 13.67 37.37 -8.52
CA ASN A 392 12.90 38.51 -8.98
C ASN A 392 11.44 38.13 -9.28
N GLY A 393 10.50 38.85 -8.68
CA GLY A 393 9.07 38.66 -8.88
C GLY A 393 8.41 37.62 -8.01
N ILE A 394 9.13 37.02 -7.06
CA ILE A 394 8.54 36.07 -6.10
C ILE A 394 7.59 36.83 -5.18
N VAL A 395 6.37 36.29 -5.02
CA VAL A 395 5.39 36.74 -4.03
C VAL A 395 5.35 35.72 -2.90
N VAL A 396 5.65 36.15 -1.67
CA VAL A 396 5.59 35.33 -0.46
C VAL A 396 4.28 35.64 0.26
N GLN A 397 3.40 34.67 0.38
CA GLN A 397 2.06 34.84 0.95
C GLN A 397 2.08 35.01 2.47
N PRO A 398 1.04 35.58 3.09
CA PRO A 398 0.93 35.65 4.56
C PRO A 398 1.06 34.26 5.20
N GLY A 399 1.95 34.14 6.20
CA GLY A 399 2.23 32.89 6.89
C GLY A 399 3.13 31.90 6.11
N GLU A 400 3.49 32.21 4.87
CA GLU A 400 4.41 31.37 4.10
C GLU A 400 5.85 31.52 4.61
N GLN A 401 6.53 30.39 4.80
CA GLN A 401 7.97 30.35 4.98
C GLN A 401 8.68 30.35 3.62
N PHE A 402 9.50 31.36 3.39
CA PHE A 402 10.41 31.44 2.27
C PHE A 402 11.66 30.57 2.53
N SER A 403 12.13 29.86 1.51
CA SER A 403 13.40 29.12 1.51
C SER A 403 14.19 29.54 0.28
N LEU A 404 15.41 30.04 0.50
CA LEU A 404 16.27 30.48 -0.58
C LEU A 404 16.72 29.30 -1.45
N LEU A 405 17.10 28.17 -0.87
CA LEU A 405 17.44 26.96 -1.63
C LEU A 405 16.26 26.53 -2.52
N ARG A 406 15.03 26.50 -1.99
CA ARG A 406 13.84 26.17 -2.78
C ARG A 406 13.65 27.14 -3.94
N ALA A 407 13.74 28.44 -3.69
CA ALA A 407 13.60 29.48 -4.71
C ALA A 407 14.68 29.40 -5.79
N LEU A 408 15.88 28.93 -5.43
CA LEU A 408 16.99 28.71 -6.35
C LEU A 408 16.95 27.34 -7.04
N GLY A 409 15.98 26.47 -6.73
CA GLY A 409 15.84 25.14 -7.35
C GLY A 409 16.69 24.04 -6.73
N TYR A 410 17.18 24.23 -5.50
CA TYR A 410 18.04 23.34 -4.69
C TYR A 410 19.43 23.03 -5.26
N GLU A 411 19.58 22.83 -6.56
CA GLU A 411 20.81 22.35 -7.18
C GLU A 411 21.67 23.48 -7.79
N PHE A 412 22.95 23.49 -7.41
CA PHE A 412 23.98 24.30 -8.05
C PHE A 412 24.73 23.46 -9.09
N THR A 413 24.07 23.12 -10.19
CA THR A 413 24.60 22.27 -11.26
C THR A 413 24.79 23.05 -12.56
N LYS A 414 25.49 22.46 -13.53
CA LYS A 414 25.70 23.07 -14.85
C LYS A 414 24.38 23.15 -15.61
N GLU A 415 23.53 22.15 -15.44
CA GLU A 415 22.18 22.04 -15.97
C GLU A 415 21.27 23.14 -15.40
N ALA A 416 21.46 23.50 -14.12
CA ALA A 416 20.83 24.65 -13.49
C ALA A 416 21.44 26.00 -13.91
N GLY A 417 22.45 26.02 -14.79
CA GLY A 417 23.07 27.22 -15.34
C GLY A 417 24.17 27.82 -14.46
N TYR A 418 24.68 27.08 -13.47
CA TYR A 418 25.82 27.50 -12.66
C TYR A 418 27.13 27.02 -13.27
N VAL A 419 28.23 27.67 -12.88
CA VAL A 419 29.60 27.31 -13.26
C VAL A 419 30.49 27.23 -12.02
N GLU A 420 31.66 26.61 -12.16
CA GLU A 420 32.67 26.61 -11.09
C GLU A 420 33.24 28.01 -10.89
N ALA A 421 33.31 28.44 -9.64
CA ALA A 421 33.94 29.69 -9.22
C ALA A 421 34.41 29.56 -7.77
N GLY A 422 35.25 30.49 -7.31
CA GLY A 422 35.82 30.47 -5.97
C GLY A 422 34.76 30.35 -4.85
N THR A 423 34.96 29.37 -3.99
CA THR A 423 34.18 29.04 -2.78
C THR A 423 35.11 28.87 -1.58
N LEU A 424 34.56 28.93 -0.37
CA LEU A 424 35.29 28.61 0.84
C LEU A 424 34.81 27.24 1.36
N GLN A 425 35.67 26.23 1.27
CA GLN A 425 35.36 24.85 1.69
C GLN A 425 36.36 24.39 2.75
N GLY A 426 35.89 24.07 3.95
CA GLY A 426 36.78 23.60 5.03
C GLY A 426 37.86 24.61 5.46
N GLY A 427 37.67 25.90 5.18
CA GLY A 427 38.68 26.95 5.39
C GLY A 427 39.78 26.96 4.33
N LEU A 428 39.48 26.48 3.12
CA LEU A 428 40.32 26.61 1.91
C LEU A 428 39.53 27.34 0.83
N HIS A 429 40.21 28.20 0.08
CA HIS A 429 39.65 28.84 -1.11
C HIS A 429 39.82 27.88 -2.29
N LEU A 430 38.72 27.23 -2.69
CA LEU A 430 38.67 26.25 -3.78
C LEU A 430 37.55 26.60 -4.74
N ASP A 431 37.68 26.21 -5.99
CA ASP A 431 36.55 26.32 -6.91
C ASP A 431 35.44 25.32 -6.58
N GLY A 432 34.20 25.77 -6.72
CA GLY A 432 33.02 24.97 -6.53
C GLY A 432 31.87 25.49 -7.39
N MET A 433 30.96 24.59 -7.76
CA MET A 433 29.77 24.95 -8.52
C MET A 433 28.90 25.94 -7.72
N GLY A 434 28.50 27.04 -8.38
CA GLY A 434 27.71 28.08 -7.72
C GLY A 434 28.53 29.02 -6.82
N GLY A 435 29.85 29.03 -6.94
CA GLY A 435 30.69 30.01 -6.25
C GLY A 435 30.21 31.45 -6.46
N GLY A 436 29.95 32.16 -5.36
CA GLY A 436 29.37 33.51 -5.36
C GLY A 436 27.94 33.62 -4.84
N VAL A 437 27.16 32.53 -4.85
CA VAL A 437 25.72 32.56 -4.47
C VAL A 437 25.49 32.94 -3.00
N SER A 438 26.44 32.72 -2.09
CA SER A 438 26.35 33.23 -0.71
C SER A 438 26.23 34.76 -0.62
N GLN A 439 26.62 35.51 -1.66
CA GLN A 439 26.35 36.95 -1.68
C GLN A 439 24.87 37.27 -1.89
N VAL A 440 24.19 36.48 -2.72
CA VAL A 440 22.73 36.57 -2.89
C VAL A 440 22.04 36.21 -1.58
N SER A 441 22.51 35.16 -0.89
CA SER A 441 22.00 34.80 0.44
C SER A 441 22.20 35.90 1.49
N THR A 442 23.39 36.49 1.59
CA THR A 442 23.63 37.63 2.48
C THR A 442 22.73 38.84 2.15
N THR A 443 22.48 39.10 0.86
CA THR A 443 21.60 40.20 0.42
C THR A 443 20.14 39.92 0.83
N MET A 444 19.66 38.69 0.58
CA MET A 444 18.33 38.22 1.03
C MET A 444 18.18 38.32 2.54
N TYR A 445 19.16 37.82 3.30
CA TYR A 445 19.16 37.88 4.76
C TYR A 445 19.05 39.32 5.27
N ASN A 446 19.87 40.25 4.77
CA ASN A 446 19.82 41.63 5.24
C ASN A 446 18.52 42.34 4.80
N THR A 447 17.98 42.04 3.62
CA THR A 447 16.69 42.59 3.18
C THR A 447 15.56 42.10 4.09
N ALA A 448 15.49 40.80 4.39
CA ALA A 448 14.55 40.24 5.36
C ALA A 448 14.75 40.79 6.78
N PHE A 449 16.01 40.96 7.21
CA PHE A 449 16.38 41.55 8.48
C PHE A 449 15.79 42.96 8.63
N PHE A 450 15.93 43.83 7.64
CA PHE A 450 15.39 45.19 7.69
C PHE A 450 13.89 45.27 7.35
N ALA A 451 13.33 44.27 6.67
CA ALA A 451 11.89 44.17 6.42
C ALA A 451 11.08 43.89 7.70
N GLY A 452 11.77 43.50 8.78
CA GLY A 452 11.14 43.24 10.08
C GLY A 452 10.41 41.89 10.14
N VAL A 453 10.63 40.99 9.18
CA VAL A 453 10.03 39.65 9.17
C VAL A 453 10.72 38.69 10.15
N GLN A 454 10.05 37.60 10.51
CA GLN A 454 10.65 36.53 11.30
C GLN A 454 11.78 35.82 10.54
N LEU A 455 12.98 35.78 11.13
CA LEU A 455 14.14 35.06 10.58
C LEU A 455 14.18 33.66 11.20
N ASP A 456 14.11 32.62 10.37
CA ASP A 456 13.96 31.23 10.84
C ASP A 456 15.29 30.45 10.79
N GLU A 457 16.05 30.60 9.70
CA GLU A 457 17.31 29.90 9.48
C GLU A 457 18.28 30.81 8.74
N HIS A 458 19.47 31.00 9.30
CA HIS A 458 20.59 31.67 8.64
C HIS A 458 21.89 31.22 9.31
N THR A 459 22.94 31.05 8.52
CA THR A 459 24.25 30.63 9.02
C THR A 459 25.31 31.57 8.49
N ALA A 460 26.10 32.21 9.36
CA ALA A 460 27.22 33.03 8.92
C ALA A 460 28.35 32.16 8.32
N HIS A 461 29.22 32.75 7.49
CA HIS A 461 30.44 32.06 7.08
C HIS A 461 31.33 31.80 8.30
N ALA A 462 32.13 30.73 8.23
CA ALA A 462 33.05 30.38 9.30
C ALA A 462 34.18 31.41 9.50
N VAL A 463 34.53 32.17 8.46
CA VAL A 463 35.55 33.25 8.50
C VAL A 463 34.90 34.56 8.11
N TYR A 464 35.45 35.67 8.62
CA TYR A 464 34.92 37.00 8.30
C TYR A 464 35.29 37.41 6.89
N ILE A 465 34.28 37.78 6.09
CA ILE A 465 34.46 38.28 4.74
C ILE A 465 34.15 39.78 4.72
N SER A 466 35.18 40.60 4.52
CA SER A 466 35.12 42.07 4.68
C SER A 466 34.09 42.80 3.82
N ARG A 467 33.60 42.19 2.75
CA ARG A 467 32.55 42.76 1.88
C ARG A 467 31.13 42.67 2.48
N TYR A 468 30.95 41.89 3.54
CA TYR A 468 29.66 41.75 4.22
C TYR A 468 29.64 42.54 5.53
N PRO A 469 28.47 43.05 5.96
CA PRO A 469 28.38 43.69 7.25
C PRO A 469 28.73 42.69 8.37
N MET A 470 29.60 43.10 9.28
CA MET A 470 30.08 42.28 10.39
C MET A 470 28.92 41.70 11.22
N GLY A 471 28.86 40.37 11.32
CA GLY A 471 27.81 39.63 12.04
C GLY A 471 26.45 39.59 11.33
N ARG A 472 26.33 40.12 10.10
CA ARG A 472 25.09 40.07 9.29
C ARG A 472 25.36 39.51 7.90
N GLU A 473 25.68 38.23 7.88
CA GLU A 473 25.85 37.46 6.65
C GLU A 473 25.14 36.11 6.75
N ALA A 474 24.79 35.57 5.59
CA ALA A 474 24.20 34.25 5.49
C ALA A 474 24.87 33.52 4.32
N THR A 475 25.60 32.46 4.61
CA THR A 475 26.07 31.52 3.59
C THR A 475 24.92 30.63 3.12
N ILE A 476 25.15 29.89 2.04
CA ILE A 476 24.19 28.93 1.49
C ILE A 476 24.97 27.76 0.89
N TRP A 477 24.48 26.54 1.10
CA TRP A 477 25.10 25.33 0.58
C TRP A 477 24.07 24.20 0.51
N ASN A 478 24.02 23.50 -0.63
CA ASN A 478 23.20 22.31 -0.77
C ASN A 478 24.06 21.04 -0.66
N PRO A 479 23.70 20.05 0.18
CA PRO A 479 22.61 20.08 1.17
C PRO A 479 23.00 20.77 2.47
N GLY A 480 21.99 21.33 3.17
CA GLY A 480 22.04 21.54 4.61
C GLY A 480 22.22 22.97 5.13
N ILE A 481 22.57 23.96 4.31
CA ILE A 481 22.62 25.37 4.75
C ILE A 481 21.68 26.21 3.89
N ASP A 482 20.57 26.65 4.48
CA ASP A 482 19.59 27.50 3.83
C ASP A 482 19.49 28.89 4.49
N ASN A 483 18.76 29.79 3.84
CA ASN A 483 18.30 31.06 4.37
C ASN A 483 16.77 31.07 4.32
N LYS A 484 16.14 30.97 5.50
CA LYS A 484 14.69 30.88 5.66
C LYS A 484 14.16 31.98 6.55
N TRP A 485 13.01 32.51 6.17
CA TRP A 485 12.27 33.50 6.92
C TRP A 485 10.78 33.34 6.65
N THR A 486 9.95 33.74 7.60
CA THR A 486 8.49 33.61 7.51
C THR A 486 7.86 34.98 7.31
N ASN A 487 6.94 35.09 6.35
CA ASN A 487 6.12 36.29 6.19
C ASN A 487 5.05 36.37 7.30
N ASP A 488 5.42 36.93 8.45
CA ASP A 488 4.55 37.11 9.61
C ASP A 488 3.80 38.46 9.60
N THR A 489 3.80 39.18 8.47
CA THR A 489 3.22 40.53 8.33
C THR A 489 1.69 40.54 8.16
N GLY A 490 1.10 39.39 7.82
CA GLY A 490 -0.33 39.27 7.51
C GLY A 490 -0.72 39.74 6.11
N LYS A 491 0.23 40.21 5.28
CA LYS A 491 0.01 40.64 3.89
C LYS A 491 1.10 40.09 2.96
N PRO A 492 0.86 39.96 1.63
CA PRO A 492 1.87 39.47 0.71
C PRO A 492 3.13 40.35 0.69
N ILE A 493 4.28 39.73 0.44
CA ILE A 493 5.56 40.41 0.20
C ILE A 493 6.03 40.09 -1.22
N LEU A 494 6.32 41.11 -2.02
CA LEU A 494 6.88 40.99 -3.37
C LEU A 494 8.38 41.26 -3.34
N ILE A 495 9.17 40.34 -3.88
CA ILE A 495 10.63 40.45 -3.97
C ILE A 495 11.03 41.02 -5.32
N LYS A 496 11.71 42.17 -5.31
CA LYS A 496 12.43 42.70 -6.47
C LYS A 496 13.91 42.42 -6.28
N ALA A 497 14.54 41.78 -7.25
CA ALA A 497 15.92 41.34 -7.13
C ALA A 497 16.62 41.44 -8.48
N HIS A 498 17.79 42.10 -8.53
CA HIS A 498 18.55 42.23 -9.77
C HIS A 498 20.02 42.50 -9.49
N VAL A 499 20.86 42.31 -10.52
CA VAL A 499 22.20 42.88 -10.54
C VAL A 499 22.11 44.27 -11.15
N GLU A 500 22.70 45.26 -10.49
CA GLU A 500 22.90 46.59 -11.04
C GLU A 500 24.39 46.90 -11.02
N SER A 501 25.01 47.13 -12.19
CA SER A 501 26.46 47.36 -12.32
C SER A 501 27.31 46.28 -11.62
N ASN A 502 27.83 46.58 -10.43
CA ASN A 502 28.68 45.71 -9.61
C ASN A 502 28.06 45.40 -8.24
N LYS A 503 26.74 45.48 -8.09
CA LYS A 503 26.03 45.19 -6.84
C LYS A 503 24.84 44.26 -7.06
N VAL A 504 24.59 43.39 -6.07
CA VAL A 504 23.32 42.68 -5.93
C VAL A 504 22.36 43.61 -5.21
N VAL A 505 21.21 43.89 -5.80
CA VAL A 505 20.20 44.79 -5.25
C VAL A 505 18.93 43.98 -4.98
N MET A 506 18.38 44.13 -3.77
CA MET A 506 17.13 43.49 -3.38
C MET A 506 16.23 44.44 -2.61
N ASP A 507 14.96 44.49 -3.03
CA ASP A 507 13.90 45.22 -2.36
C ASP A 507 12.75 44.26 -2.03
N PHE A 508 12.21 44.40 -0.82
CA PHE A 508 10.93 43.80 -0.45
C PHE A 508 9.86 44.86 -0.50
N TYR A 509 8.78 44.60 -1.25
CA TYR A 509 7.59 45.43 -1.29
C TYR A 509 6.47 44.76 -0.49
N GLY A 510 5.74 45.50 0.34
CA GLY A 510 4.77 44.95 1.27
C GLY A 510 4.30 45.97 2.30
N THR A 511 3.79 45.49 3.43
CA THR A 511 3.46 46.34 4.59
C THR A 511 4.31 45.88 5.77
N LYS A 512 5.09 46.79 6.35
CA LYS A 512 5.85 46.49 7.57
C LYS A 512 4.90 46.24 8.73
N LYS A 513 5.22 45.19 9.50
CA LYS A 513 4.69 44.97 10.84
C LYS A 513 5.52 45.68 11.90
N TYR A 514 6.83 45.80 11.66
CA TYR A 514 7.79 46.42 12.56
C TYR A 514 8.78 47.30 11.80
N ASP A 515 9.19 48.41 12.42
CA ASP A 515 10.41 49.10 12.06
C ASP A 515 11.61 48.44 12.73
N VAL A 516 12.78 48.52 12.09
CA VAL A 516 13.99 47.82 12.56
C VAL A 516 15.08 48.83 12.87
N ALA A 517 15.53 48.83 14.12
CA ALA A 517 16.79 49.46 14.52
C ALA A 517 17.86 48.39 14.75
N THR A 518 19.13 48.72 14.54
CA THR A 518 20.22 47.77 14.76
C THR A 518 21.44 48.43 15.40
N ARG A 519 22.12 47.68 16.26
CA ARG A 519 23.44 48.02 16.79
C ARG A 519 24.35 46.80 16.73
N THR A 520 25.63 47.03 16.52
CA THR A 520 26.65 45.97 16.43
C THR A 520 27.71 46.24 17.50
N SER A 521 28.15 45.22 18.21
CA SER A 521 29.25 45.34 19.18
C SER A 521 30.58 45.61 18.48
N GLY A 522 31.59 46.00 19.26
CA GLY A 522 32.98 45.84 18.82
C GLY A 522 33.35 44.36 18.65
N LYS A 523 34.46 44.10 17.98
CA LYS A 523 35.07 42.76 17.90
C LYS A 523 35.64 42.38 19.27
N TYR A 524 35.39 41.16 19.72
CA TYR A 524 35.98 40.62 20.95
C TYR A 524 36.43 39.18 20.76
N ASN A 525 37.12 38.59 21.75
CA ASN A 525 37.68 37.24 21.65
C ASN A 525 38.52 37.03 20.36
N ILE A 526 39.41 37.98 20.09
CA ILE A 526 40.20 38.01 18.85
C ILE A 526 41.22 36.86 18.88
N GLN A 527 41.28 36.10 17.79
CA GLN A 527 42.18 34.96 17.61
C GLN A 527 43.07 35.20 16.38
N PRO A 528 44.41 35.17 16.50
CA PRO A 528 45.30 35.38 15.37
C PRO A 528 45.23 34.21 14.36
N PRO A 529 45.44 34.46 13.06
CA PRO A 529 45.56 33.39 12.07
C PRO A 529 46.83 32.57 12.30
N LYS A 530 46.78 31.29 11.93
CA LYS A 530 47.92 30.35 12.02
C LYS A 530 48.44 30.01 10.64
N HIS A 531 49.68 29.54 10.55
CA HIS A 531 50.19 28.91 9.34
C HIS A 531 49.72 27.47 9.27
N ARG A 532 49.14 27.06 8.14
CA ARG A 532 48.68 25.70 7.90
C ARG A 532 49.22 25.19 6.57
N THR A 533 50.01 24.11 6.63
CA THR A 533 50.45 23.41 5.42
C THR A 533 49.43 22.36 5.02
N VAL A 534 49.02 22.39 3.76
CA VAL A 534 48.02 21.49 3.20
C VAL A 534 48.71 20.69 2.10
N LYS A 535 48.63 19.36 2.19
CA LYS A 535 49.29 18.44 1.26
C LYS A 535 48.28 17.74 0.36
N ASN A 536 48.64 17.54 -0.91
CA ASN A 536 47.87 16.72 -1.87
C ASN A 536 46.42 17.18 -2.09
N VAL A 537 46.13 18.48 -2.00
CA VAL A 537 44.78 19.03 -2.27
C VAL A 537 44.78 19.69 -3.64
N LYS A 538 44.10 19.04 -4.60
CA LYS A 538 43.93 19.57 -5.96
C LYS A 538 43.22 20.93 -5.92
N GLY A 539 43.79 21.92 -6.61
CA GLY A 539 43.24 23.29 -6.65
C GLY A 539 43.55 24.13 -5.41
N CYS A 540 44.41 23.65 -4.50
CA CYS A 540 44.89 24.44 -3.37
C CYS A 540 45.79 25.57 -3.88
N GLU A 541 45.49 26.80 -3.46
CA GLU A 541 46.32 27.98 -3.69
C GLU A 541 46.88 28.54 -2.38
N ASN A 542 48.14 29.00 -2.41
CA ASN A 542 48.74 29.66 -1.26
C ASN A 542 47.94 30.93 -0.91
N THR A 543 47.72 31.18 0.38
CA THR A 543 47.09 32.43 0.82
C THR A 543 47.97 33.62 0.40
N VAL A 544 47.39 34.58 -0.29
CA VAL A 544 48.04 35.86 -0.61
C VAL A 544 47.83 36.82 0.57
N GLY A 545 48.87 37.02 1.39
CA GLY A 545 48.86 37.91 2.55
C GLY A 545 48.99 37.19 3.91
N GLY A 546 48.74 37.91 5.01
CA GLY A 546 48.99 37.46 6.38
C GLY A 546 47.83 36.75 7.10
N GLY A 547 46.82 36.29 6.36
CA GLY A 547 45.57 35.76 6.96
C GLY A 547 44.72 36.84 7.62
N VAL A 548 43.55 36.45 8.14
CA VAL A 548 42.60 37.36 8.82
C VAL A 548 42.32 36.85 10.23
N PRO A 549 42.45 37.68 11.29
CA PRO A 549 42.09 37.27 12.64
C PRO A 549 40.62 36.88 12.77
N GLY A 550 40.37 35.81 13.52
CA GLY A 550 39.03 35.44 13.98
C GLY A 550 38.60 36.34 15.14
N PHE A 551 37.29 36.44 15.36
CA PHE A 551 36.72 37.21 16.46
C PHE A 551 35.24 36.86 16.63
N ASP A 552 34.71 37.21 17.79
CA ASP A 552 33.29 37.17 18.10
C ASP A 552 32.67 38.56 17.93
N VAL A 553 31.41 38.62 17.49
CA VAL A 553 30.61 39.83 17.37
C VAL A 553 29.15 39.56 17.70
N ASP A 554 28.50 40.53 18.35
CA ASP A 554 27.06 40.51 18.62
C ASP A 554 26.36 41.60 17.81
N VAL A 555 25.32 41.22 17.08
CA VAL A 555 24.39 42.13 16.39
C VAL A 555 23.05 42.09 17.11
N TYR A 556 22.51 43.25 17.41
CA TYR A 556 21.18 43.39 17.99
C TYR A 556 20.23 43.95 16.94
N ARG A 557 19.07 43.31 16.82
CA ARG A 557 17.96 43.72 15.96
C ARG A 557 16.77 44.07 16.84
N GLU A 558 16.37 45.32 16.83
CA GLU A 558 15.27 45.84 17.63
C GLU A 558 14.07 46.06 16.72
N LEU A 559 13.00 45.29 16.95
CA LEU A 559 11.73 45.44 16.25
C LEU A 559 10.86 46.42 17.02
N LYS A 560 10.41 47.46 16.33
CA LYS A 560 9.65 48.58 16.88
C LYS A 560 8.26 48.62 16.28
N SER A 561 7.26 48.80 17.14
CA SER A 561 5.90 49.15 16.75
C SER A 561 5.68 50.61 17.16
N GLY A 562 5.72 51.52 16.17
CA GLY A 562 5.83 52.96 16.44
C GLY A 562 7.13 53.29 17.20
N SER A 563 7.03 54.02 18.30
CA SER A 563 8.19 54.41 19.12
C SER A 563 8.67 53.33 20.09
N THR A 564 7.94 52.23 20.25
CA THR A 564 8.20 51.23 21.29
C THR A 564 8.91 50.00 20.71
N THR A 565 10.06 49.65 21.28
CA THR A 565 10.72 48.36 21.00
C THR A 565 9.91 47.23 21.62
N VAL A 566 9.36 46.35 20.79
CA VAL A 566 8.53 45.21 21.20
C VAL A 566 9.30 43.90 21.26
N ARG A 567 10.43 43.81 20.55
CA ARG A 567 11.31 42.64 20.56
C ARG A 567 12.75 43.05 20.28
N THR A 568 13.69 42.46 21.00
CA THR A 568 15.13 42.59 20.72
C THR A 568 15.71 41.21 20.49
N GLU A 569 16.26 40.99 19.30
CA GLU A 569 16.94 39.75 18.91
C GLU A 569 18.45 39.98 19.01
N LYS A 570 19.16 39.07 19.68
CA LYS A 570 20.63 39.06 19.73
C LYS A 570 21.15 37.96 18.81
N ILE A 571 21.97 38.33 17.84
CA ILE A 571 22.61 37.45 16.88
C ILE A 571 24.10 37.43 17.19
N HIS A 572 24.58 36.31 17.71
CA HIS A 572 25.98 36.10 18.02
C HIS A 572 26.67 35.39 16.85
N THR A 573 27.77 35.94 16.36
CA THR A 573 28.59 35.33 15.31
C THR A 573 30.01 35.13 15.79
N LYS A 574 30.52 33.92 15.62
CA LYS A 574 31.92 33.56 15.87
C LYS A 574 32.63 33.32 14.55
N TYR A 575 33.58 34.18 14.23
CA TYR A 575 34.48 34.01 13.10
C TYR A 575 35.75 33.31 13.55
N LYS A 576 36.07 32.20 12.88
CA LYS A 576 37.37 31.56 12.95
C LYS A 576 38.41 32.42 12.22
N PRO A 577 39.68 32.35 12.62
CA PRO A 577 40.75 32.94 11.84
C PRO A 577 40.78 32.32 10.44
N ASP A 578 41.03 33.16 9.45
CA ASP A 578 41.38 32.75 8.10
C ASP A 578 42.89 32.53 8.06
N ASP A 579 43.30 31.27 8.17
CA ASP A 579 44.68 30.84 8.32
C ASP A 579 45.52 31.12 7.06
N ILE A 580 46.84 31.25 7.25
CA ILE A 580 47.81 31.38 6.16
C ILE A 580 48.07 29.97 5.61
N ILE A 581 47.59 29.70 4.40
CA ILE A 581 47.70 28.39 3.75
C ILE A 581 48.97 28.31 2.91
N THR A 582 49.76 27.26 3.15
CA THR A 582 50.84 26.81 2.27
C THR A 582 50.44 25.49 1.62
N CYS A 583 50.23 25.49 0.31
CA CYS A 583 49.91 24.30 -0.47
C CYS A 583 51.19 23.58 -0.88
N GLN A 584 51.26 22.28 -0.59
CA GLN A 584 52.29 21.37 -1.07
C GLN A 584 51.60 20.33 -1.95
N ASN A 585 51.73 20.53 -3.26
CA ASN A 585 51.10 19.69 -4.27
C ASN A 585 51.97 18.49 -4.64
#